data_AF-A0A3B8ML90-F1
#
_entry.id   AF-A0A3B8ML90-F1
#
_cell.length_a   1.000
_cell.length_b   1.000
_cell.length_c   1.000
_cell.angle_alpha   90.00
_cell.angle_beta   90.00
_cell.angle_gamma   90.00
#
_symmetry.space_group_name_H-M   'P 1'
#
loop_
_entity.id
_entity.type
_entity.pdbx_description
1 polymer ?
#
loop_
_entity_poly.entity_id
_entity_poly.type
_entity_poly.pdbx_seq_one_letter_code
_entity_poly.pdbx_strand_id
1 'polypeptide(L)'
;MQQLLLPSVKPAPGKWEPFPTPPDISSTGYHVGTSGYHFDDWIGRFNPPKATRRQMPELTESQREDHDRLRFYQKYFSFVEINNTFYREPMIGNFLDIERRSKPSMQYAVKMHRSISHTKTWDIELGRQLVRDHVTAVSPLVDTGRFFSFLLQLEDRVVRSHKR
;
A
#
# COMPACT_ATOMS: atom_id res chain seq x y z
N MET A 1 12.74 23.63 -14.07
CA MET A 1 12.26 22.27 -13.70
C MET A 1 12.14 21.48 -15.00
N GLN A 2 13.07 20.55 -15.26
CA GLN A 2 12.90 19.64 -16.40
C GLN A 2 11.75 18.69 -16.06
N GLN A 3 10.64 18.82 -16.77
CA GLN A 3 9.61 17.79 -16.80
C GLN A 3 10.25 16.52 -17.36
N LEU A 4 10.40 15.51 -16.51
CA LEU A 4 10.64 14.14 -16.96
C LEU A 4 9.45 13.73 -17.83
N LEU A 5 9.59 13.87 -19.14
CA LEU A 5 8.69 13.29 -20.11
C LEU A 5 8.92 11.78 -20.07
N LEU A 6 8.16 11.09 -19.21
CA LEU A 6 8.07 9.63 -19.29
C LEU A 6 7.51 9.29 -20.69
N PRO A 7 8.20 8.44 -21.48
CA PRO A 7 7.67 8.03 -22.77
C PRO A 7 6.28 7.45 -22.57
N SER A 8 5.32 7.91 -23.37
CA SER A 8 3.95 7.42 -23.34
C SER A 8 3.95 5.97 -23.84
N VAL A 9 4.06 5.03 -22.91
CA VAL A 9 3.75 3.63 -23.18
C VAL A 9 2.23 3.54 -23.25
N LYS A 10 1.64 3.93 -24.38
CA LYS A 10 0.28 3.52 -24.72
C LYS A 10 0.37 2.06 -25.14
N PRO A 11 -0.12 1.09 -24.33
CA PRO A 11 -0.22 -0.27 -24.79
C PRO A 11 -1.05 -0.27 -26.09
N ALA A 12 -0.61 -1.03 -27.09
CA ALA A 12 -1.34 -1.17 -28.34
C ALA A 12 -2.78 -1.61 -28.04
N PRO A 13 -3.79 -1.07 -28.75
CA PRO A 13 -5.18 -1.44 -28.49
C PRO A 13 -5.36 -2.96 -28.69
N GLY A 14 -5.73 -3.66 -27.62
CA GLY A 14 -6.21 -5.05 -27.68
C GLY A 14 -5.40 -6.11 -26.92
N LYS A 15 -4.19 -5.83 -26.43
CA LYS A 15 -3.42 -6.82 -25.67
C LYS A 15 -2.74 -6.18 -24.46
N TRP A 16 -3.19 -6.56 -23.27
CA TRP A 16 -2.51 -6.19 -22.03
C TRP A 16 -1.22 -6.99 -21.92
N GLU A 17 -0.12 -6.30 -21.60
CA GLU A 17 1.18 -6.90 -21.31
C GLU A 17 1.74 -6.22 -20.05
N PRO A 18 2.42 -6.97 -19.15
CA PRO A 18 3.03 -6.39 -17.96
C PRO A 18 4.11 -5.38 -18.35
N PHE A 19 4.26 -4.32 -17.56
CA PHE A 19 5.37 -3.39 -17.75
C PHE A 19 6.71 -4.08 -17.48
N PRO A 20 7.81 -3.59 -18.05
CA PRO A 20 9.14 -4.01 -17.62
C PRO A 20 9.31 -3.76 -16.13
N THR A 21 9.88 -4.74 -15.42
CA THR A 21 10.23 -4.57 -14.01
C THR A 21 11.25 -3.44 -13.86
N PRO A 22 10.94 -2.38 -13.09
CA PRO A 22 11.90 -1.31 -12.85
C PRO A 22 13.11 -1.80 -12.05
N PRO A 23 14.26 -1.13 -12.14
CA PRO A 23 15.41 -1.44 -11.29
C PRO A 23 15.05 -1.28 -9.81
N ASP A 24 15.50 -2.20 -8.97
CA ASP A 24 15.34 -2.10 -7.53
C ASP A 24 16.36 -1.12 -6.94
N ILE A 25 15.88 0.07 -6.58
CA ILE A 25 16.69 1.12 -5.97
C ILE A 25 16.67 1.10 -4.44
N SER A 26 15.97 0.15 -3.80
CA SER A 26 15.86 0.09 -2.33
C SER A 26 17.22 -0.15 -1.65
N SER A 27 18.11 -0.88 -2.30
CA SER A 27 19.50 -1.07 -1.85
C SER A 27 20.30 0.24 -1.74
N THR A 28 19.86 1.30 -2.42
CA THR A 28 20.46 2.64 -2.38
C THR A 28 19.81 3.57 -1.33
N GLY A 29 18.89 3.04 -0.52
CA GLY A 29 18.19 3.78 0.54
C GLY A 29 16.90 4.48 0.10
N TYR A 30 16.46 4.27 -1.14
CA TYR A 30 15.23 4.88 -1.66
C TYR A 30 14.09 3.87 -1.79
N HIS A 31 12.98 4.16 -1.13
CA HIS A 31 11.75 3.38 -1.23
C HIS A 31 10.72 4.12 -2.05
N VAL A 32 10.21 3.47 -3.11
CA VAL A 32 9.19 4.03 -4.01
C VAL A 32 7.99 3.12 -4.03
N GLY A 33 6.81 3.73 -3.95
CA GLY A 33 5.53 3.04 -3.94
C GLY A 33 4.36 4.01 -4.03
N THR A 34 3.15 3.47 -3.90
CA THR A 34 1.89 4.21 -3.93
C THR A 34 1.20 4.21 -2.58
N SER A 35 0.23 5.11 -2.41
CA SER A 35 -0.74 5.05 -1.31
C SER A 35 -1.83 4.04 -1.68
N GLY A 36 -1.68 2.81 -1.23
CA GLY A 36 -2.51 1.66 -1.58
C GLY A 36 -2.08 0.93 -2.85
N TYR A 37 -2.58 -0.30 -3.03
CA TYR A 37 -2.27 -1.19 -4.16
C TYR A 37 -3.52 -1.88 -4.76
N HIS A 38 -4.69 -1.70 -4.16
CA HIS A 38 -5.91 -2.44 -4.51
C HIS A 38 -6.96 -1.54 -5.15
N PHE A 39 -6.76 -1.18 -6.41
CA PHE A 39 -7.68 -0.34 -7.18
C PHE A 39 -8.23 -1.06 -8.39
N ASP A 40 -9.54 -0.92 -8.64
CA ASP A 40 -10.21 -1.61 -9.75
C ASP A 40 -9.93 -0.96 -11.12
N ASP A 41 -9.65 0.34 -11.15
CA ASP A 41 -9.24 1.08 -12.35
C ASP A 41 -7.85 0.68 -12.86
N TRP A 42 -7.04 0.02 -12.02
CA TRP A 42 -5.74 -0.54 -12.42
C TRP A 42 -5.87 -1.83 -13.23
N ILE A 43 -7.01 -2.51 -13.18
CA ILE A 43 -7.23 -3.78 -13.90
C ILE A 43 -7.21 -3.55 -15.41
N GLY A 44 -6.37 -4.30 -16.11
CA GLY A 44 -6.16 -4.16 -17.56
C GLY A 44 -5.37 -2.91 -17.95
N ARG A 45 -4.84 -2.16 -16.97
CA ARG A 45 -3.89 -1.06 -17.18
C ARG A 45 -2.54 -1.39 -16.58
N PHE A 46 -2.50 -1.51 -15.25
CA PHE A 46 -1.33 -1.94 -14.50
C PHE A 46 -1.46 -3.41 -14.10
N ASN A 47 -2.56 -3.78 -13.44
CA ASN A 47 -2.84 -5.16 -13.04
C ASN A 47 -3.31 -6.00 -14.25
N PRO A 48 -3.10 -7.33 -14.24
CA PRO A 48 -3.66 -8.20 -15.26
C PRO A 48 -5.18 -8.04 -15.40
N PRO A 49 -5.73 -8.16 -16.63
CA PRO A 49 -7.17 -8.29 -16.84
C PRO A 49 -7.74 -9.43 -16.02
N LYS A 50 -9.01 -9.36 -15.64
CA LYS A 50 -9.66 -10.47 -14.93
C LYS A 50 -9.68 -11.72 -15.81
N ALA A 51 -9.11 -12.82 -15.34
CA ALA A 51 -9.25 -14.11 -15.99
C ALA A 51 -10.67 -14.67 -15.75
N THR A 52 -11.28 -15.22 -16.80
CA THR A 52 -12.53 -15.96 -16.65
C THR A 52 -12.29 -17.31 -15.97
N ARG A 53 -13.34 -17.93 -15.42
CA ARG A 53 -13.25 -19.29 -14.85
C ARG A 53 -12.71 -20.33 -15.85
N ARG A 54 -12.96 -20.13 -17.14
CA ARG A 54 -12.47 -21.03 -18.20
C ARG A 54 -10.99 -20.84 -18.49
N GLN A 55 -10.49 -19.61 -18.38
CA GLN A 55 -9.08 -19.28 -18.63
C GLN A 55 -8.17 -19.62 -17.44
N MET A 56 -8.69 -19.61 -16.21
CA MET A 56 -7.89 -19.79 -15.00
C MET A 56 -7.05 -21.10 -14.95
N PRO A 57 -7.56 -22.26 -15.42
CA PRO A 57 -6.77 -23.49 -15.51
C PRO A 57 -5.69 -23.46 -16.60
N GLU A 58 -5.84 -22.61 -17.63
CA GLU A 58 -4.91 -22.48 -18.75
C GLU A 58 -3.70 -21.59 -18.41
N LEU A 59 -3.82 -20.78 -17.35
CA LEU A 59 -2.74 -19.92 -16.88
C LEU A 59 -1.59 -20.75 -16.31
N THR A 60 -0.37 -20.24 -16.48
CA THR A 60 0.79 -20.72 -15.71
C THR A 60 0.64 -20.35 -14.22
N GLU A 61 1.42 -21.01 -13.35
CA GLU A 61 1.40 -20.67 -11.91
C GLU A 61 1.75 -19.20 -11.66
N SER A 62 2.77 -18.67 -12.33
CA SER A 62 3.13 -17.25 -12.21
C SER A 62 1.99 -16.33 -12.66
N GLN A 63 1.23 -16.69 -13.69
CA GLN A 63 0.11 -15.87 -14.14
C GLN A 63 -1.07 -15.94 -13.15
N ARG A 64 -1.29 -17.07 -12.49
CA ARG A 64 -2.27 -17.17 -11.39
C ARG A 64 -1.87 -16.30 -10.21
N GLU A 65 -0.60 -16.33 -9.82
CA GLU A 65 -0.08 -15.46 -8.75
C GLU A 65 -0.23 -13.97 -9.07
N ASP A 66 -0.12 -13.60 -10.36
CA ASP A 66 -0.29 -12.22 -10.81
C ASP A 66 -1.71 -11.67 -10.63
N HIS A 67 -2.70 -12.55 -10.42
CA HIS A 67 -4.05 -12.12 -10.04
C HIS A 67 -4.16 -11.74 -8.55
N ASP A 68 -3.17 -12.08 -7.71
CA ASP A 68 -3.01 -11.48 -6.39
C ASP A 68 -2.37 -10.09 -6.53
N ARG A 69 -3.19 -9.04 -6.35
CA ARG A 69 -2.75 -7.65 -6.55
C ARG A 69 -1.55 -7.27 -5.69
N LEU A 70 -1.41 -7.83 -4.49
CA LEU A 70 -0.25 -7.53 -3.65
C LEU A 70 0.99 -8.23 -4.20
N ARG A 71 0.91 -9.51 -4.58
CA ARG A 71 2.05 -10.23 -5.18
C ARG A 71 2.50 -9.61 -6.50
N PHE A 72 1.54 -9.22 -7.34
CA PHE A 72 1.81 -8.53 -8.59
C PHE A 72 2.46 -7.16 -8.36
N TYR A 73 1.92 -6.35 -7.44
CA TYR A 73 2.48 -5.04 -7.08
C TYR A 73 3.95 -5.12 -6.65
N GLN A 74 4.31 -6.15 -5.89
CA GLN A 74 5.67 -6.41 -5.39
C GLN A 74 6.67 -6.82 -6.49
N LYS A 75 6.23 -7.00 -7.74
CA LYS A 75 7.14 -7.10 -8.89
C LYS A 75 7.72 -5.75 -9.27
N TYR A 76 7.05 -4.65 -8.94
CA TYR A 76 7.40 -3.30 -9.39
C TYR A 76 7.86 -2.38 -8.26
N PHE A 77 7.33 -2.57 -7.06
CA PHE A 77 7.60 -1.69 -5.93
C PHE A 77 7.99 -2.50 -4.70
N SER A 78 8.99 -2.01 -3.97
CA SER A 78 9.44 -2.55 -2.67
C SER A 78 8.80 -1.84 -1.48
N PHE A 79 7.89 -0.88 -1.73
CA PHE A 79 7.24 -0.08 -0.70
C PHE A 79 5.78 0.18 -1.01
N VAL A 80 4.94 0.29 0.03
CA VAL A 80 3.55 0.74 -0.11
C VAL A 80 3.05 1.37 1.18
N GLU A 81 2.22 2.41 1.06
CA GLU A 81 1.45 2.92 2.20
C GLU A 81 0.09 2.23 2.26
N ILE A 82 -0.21 1.58 3.38
CA ILE A 82 -1.54 1.06 3.72
C ILE A 82 -2.41 2.24 4.16
N ASN A 83 -3.41 2.57 3.35
CA ASN A 83 -4.26 3.76 3.56
C ASN A 83 -5.72 3.43 3.90
N ASN A 84 -6.15 2.18 3.75
CA ASN A 84 -7.53 1.77 4.08
C ASN A 84 -7.83 1.87 5.59
N THR A 85 -6.79 1.74 6.44
CA THR A 85 -6.83 1.96 7.89
C THR A 85 -7.22 3.39 8.26
N PHE A 86 -7.15 4.34 7.33
CA PHE A 86 -7.65 5.69 7.57
C PHE A 86 -9.17 5.72 7.77
N TYR A 87 -9.91 4.80 7.16
CA TYR A 87 -11.38 4.76 7.18
C TYR A 87 -11.98 3.58 7.95
N ARG A 88 -11.17 2.56 8.24
CA ARG A 88 -11.60 1.33 8.91
C ARG A 88 -10.61 1.02 10.03
N GLU A 89 -11.12 0.50 11.13
CA GLU A 89 -10.26 0.10 12.25
C GLU A 89 -9.22 -0.94 11.80
N PRO A 90 -7.97 -0.81 12.26
CA PRO A 90 -6.91 -1.73 11.90
C PRO A 90 -7.14 -3.06 12.61
N MET A 91 -7.22 -4.15 11.85
CA MET A 91 -7.36 -5.49 12.39
C MET A 91 -6.08 -6.27 12.17
N ILE A 92 -5.57 -6.93 13.21
CA ILE A 92 -4.35 -7.75 13.15
C ILE A 92 -4.42 -8.82 12.04
N GLY A 93 -5.60 -9.40 11.81
CA GLY A 93 -5.82 -10.37 10.73
C GLY A 93 -5.50 -9.84 9.33
N ASN A 94 -5.73 -8.54 9.09
CA ASN A 94 -5.37 -7.93 7.81
C ASN A 94 -3.85 -7.87 7.63
N PHE A 95 -3.12 -7.52 8.69
CA PHE A 95 -1.66 -7.42 8.66
C PHE A 95 -0.98 -8.79 8.64
N LEU A 96 -1.56 -9.81 9.27
CA LEU A 96 -1.14 -11.21 9.11
C LEU A 96 -1.29 -11.68 7.66
N ASP A 97 -2.40 -11.37 7.00
CA ASP A 97 -2.57 -11.73 5.59
C ASP A 97 -1.64 -10.95 4.66
N ILE A 98 -1.37 -9.67 4.95
CA ILE A 98 -0.37 -8.87 4.23
C ILE A 98 1.01 -9.52 4.41
N GLU A 99 1.44 -9.77 5.65
CA GLU A 99 2.71 -10.40 6.01
C GLU A 99 2.93 -11.70 5.22
N ARG A 100 1.96 -12.62 5.26
CA ARG A 100 2.00 -13.92 4.58
C ARG A 100 2.19 -13.80 3.05
N ARG A 101 1.73 -12.70 2.46
CA ARG A 101 1.83 -12.43 1.01
C ARG A 101 3.01 -11.53 0.64
N SER A 102 3.75 -11.03 1.64
CA SER A 102 4.84 -10.09 1.46
C SER A 102 6.18 -10.78 1.20
N LYS A 103 6.93 -10.26 0.22
CA LYS A 103 8.34 -10.57 0.04
C LYS A 103 9.14 -10.06 1.24
N PRO A 104 10.29 -10.66 1.57
CA PRO A 104 11.14 -10.19 2.65
C PRO A 104 11.60 -8.74 2.50
N SER A 105 11.78 -8.25 1.27
CA SER A 105 12.24 -6.88 0.99
C SER A 105 11.13 -5.82 1.05
N MET A 106 9.86 -6.19 1.25
CA MET A 106 8.79 -5.20 1.30
C MET A 106 8.82 -4.38 2.58
N GLN A 107 8.55 -3.09 2.41
CA GLN A 107 8.39 -2.13 3.48
C GLN A 107 7.00 -1.48 3.41
N TYR A 108 6.39 -1.27 4.57
CA TYR A 108 5.02 -0.76 4.69
C TYR A 108 4.97 0.46 5.58
N ALA A 109 4.45 1.57 5.03
CA ALA A 109 3.92 2.64 5.86
C ALA A 109 2.44 2.39 6.15
N VAL A 110 1.94 2.83 7.31
CA VAL A 110 0.53 2.65 7.69
C VAL A 110 -0.06 3.99 8.08
N LYS A 111 -1.12 4.39 7.38
CA LYS A 111 -1.84 5.62 7.68
C LYS A 111 -2.73 5.42 8.89
N MET A 112 -2.57 6.27 9.90
CA MET A 112 -3.35 6.18 11.13
C MET A 112 -4.82 6.53 10.88
N HIS A 113 -5.72 5.90 11.63
CA HIS A 113 -7.16 6.11 11.50
C HIS A 113 -7.55 7.58 11.67
N ARG A 114 -8.52 8.03 10.87
CA ARG A 114 -8.98 9.42 10.86
C ARG A 114 -9.42 9.95 12.22
N SER A 115 -9.90 9.09 13.14
CA SER A 115 -10.29 9.52 14.48
C SER A 115 -9.12 10.09 15.29
N ILE A 116 -7.88 9.78 14.93
CA ILE A 116 -6.67 10.32 15.56
C ILE A 116 -6.37 11.74 15.07
N SER A 117 -6.59 12.05 13.80
CA SER A 117 -6.11 13.30 13.19
C SER A 117 -7.17 14.22 12.56
N HIS A 118 -8.38 13.73 12.33
CA HIS A 118 -9.50 14.43 11.68
C HIS A 118 -10.71 14.51 12.62
N THR A 119 -10.48 15.05 13.82
CA THR A 119 -11.50 15.24 14.85
C THR A 119 -11.55 16.71 15.29
N LYS A 120 -12.73 17.18 15.68
CA LYS A 120 -12.97 18.55 16.18
C LYS A 120 -12.36 18.78 17.56
N THR A 121 -12.30 17.73 18.38
CA THR A 121 -11.79 17.79 19.75
C THR A 121 -10.86 16.61 19.98
N TRP A 122 -9.69 16.85 20.55
CA TRP A 122 -8.69 15.81 20.80
C TRP A 122 -8.82 15.29 22.22
N ASP A 123 -9.28 14.06 22.35
CA ASP A 123 -9.27 13.31 23.61
C ASP A 123 -7.97 12.50 23.68
N ILE A 124 -7.17 12.76 24.72
CA ILE A 124 -5.87 12.14 24.91
C ILE A 124 -6.00 10.65 25.22
N GLU A 125 -6.98 10.23 26.03
CA GLU A 125 -7.09 8.82 26.42
C GLU A 125 -7.62 7.98 25.25
N LEU A 126 -8.63 8.48 24.55
CA LEU A 126 -9.09 7.85 23.32
C LEU A 126 -7.97 7.78 22.27
N GLY A 127 -7.21 8.88 22.10
CA GLY A 127 -6.06 8.91 21.19
C GLY A 127 -5.00 7.86 21.54
N ARG A 128 -4.67 7.71 22.83
CA ARG A 128 -3.75 6.67 23.31
C ARG A 128 -4.29 5.28 22.99
N GLN A 129 -5.57 5.02 23.21
CA GLN A 129 -6.18 3.73 22.89
C GLN A 129 -6.09 3.43 21.39
N LEU A 130 -6.50 4.36 20.54
CA LEU A 130 -6.46 4.18 19.08
C LEU A 130 -5.02 3.93 18.58
N VAL A 131 -4.02 4.61 19.16
CA VAL A 131 -2.61 4.36 18.83
C VAL A 131 -2.18 2.96 19.28
N ARG A 132 -2.57 2.51 20.48
CA ARG A 132 -2.29 1.13 20.94
C ARG A 132 -2.92 0.09 20.01
N ASP A 133 -4.13 0.32 19.55
CA ASP A 133 -4.82 -0.59 18.63
C ASP A 133 -4.10 -0.68 17.28
N HIS A 134 -3.59 0.44 16.76
CA HIS A 134 -2.75 0.44 15.55
C HIS A 134 -1.44 -0.31 15.76
N VAL A 135 -0.71 -0.01 16.85
CA VAL A 135 0.55 -0.69 17.16
C VAL A 135 0.34 -2.21 17.25
N THR A 136 -0.72 -2.63 17.94
CA THR A 136 -1.08 -4.05 18.07
C THR A 136 -1.41 -4.67 16.73
N ALA A 137 -2.23 -4.01 15.90
CA ALA A 137 -2.62 -4.54 14.61
C ALA A 137 -1.43 -4.69 13.65
N VAL A 138 -0.46 -3.78 13.69
CA VAL A 138 0.69 -3.75 12.77
C VAL A 138 1.83 -4.67 13.23
N SER A 139 1.76 -5.23 14.44
CA SER A 139 2.84 -6.06 15.01
C SER A 139 3.39 -7.14 14.06
N PRO A 140 2.59 -7.86 13.23
CA PRO A 140 3.14 -8.86 12.32
C PRO A 140 4.17 -8.30 11.33
N LEU A 141 4.00 -7.04 10.90
CA LEU A 141 4.96 -6.37 10.02
C LEU A 141 6.17 -5.86 10.79
N VAL A 142 6.00 -5.46 12.06
CA VAL A 142 7.10 -5.06 12.95
C VAL A 142 8.01 -6.25 13.23
N ASP A 143 7.41 -7.37 13.65
CA ASP A 143 8.10 -8.60 14.05
C ASP A 143 8.94 -9.19 12.90
N THR A 144 8.53 -8.91 11.65
CA THR A 144 9.21 -9.39 10.45
C THR A 144 10.11 -8.33 9.79
N GLY A 145 10.28 -7.15 10.42
CA GLY A 145 11.13 -6.08 9.91
C GLY A 145 10.60 -5.39 8.65
N ARG A 146 9.30 -5.53 8.35
CA ARG A 146 8.62 -4.95 7.17
C ARG A 146 7.85 -3.67 7.48
N PHE A 147 7.76 -3.27 8.74
CA PHE A 147 7.14 -2.00 9.12
C PHE A 147 8.13 -0.85 8.98
N PHE A 148 7.75 0.18 8.21
CA PHE A 148 8.57 1.36 7.96
C PHE A 148 8.17 2.55 8.85
N SER A 149 6.90 2.93 8.85
CA SER A 149 6.44 4.10 9.62
C SER A 149 4.92 4.17 9.78
N PHE A 150 4.47 4.91 10.78
CA PHE A 150 3.11 5.44 10.79
C PHE A 150 3.05 6.81 10.09
N LEU A 151 2.00 7.05 9.31
CA LEU A 151 1.66 8.37 8.79
C LEU A 151 0.47 8.95 9.58
N LEU A 152 0.72 10.08 10.25
CA LEU A 152 -0.32 10.92 10.84
C LEU A 152 -0.52 12.14 9.94
N GLN A 153 -1.45 12.03 8.99
CA GLN A 153 -1.83 13.18 8.17
C GLN A 153 -2.83 14.05 8.94
N LEU A 154 -2.49 15.32 9.15
CA LEU A 154 -3.38 16.32 9.74
C LEU A 154 -4.28 16.92 8.66
N GLU A 155 -5.48 17.34 9.06
CA GLU A 155 -6.40 18.10 8.21
C GLU A 155 -5.99 19.58 8.11
N ASP A 156 -6.36 20.24 7.01
CA ASP A 156 -5.95 21.61 6.68
C ASP A 156 -6.31 22.65 7.75
N ARG A 157 -7.32 22.36 8.58
CA ARG A 157 -7.76 23.24 9.67
C ARG A 157 -6.89 23.16 10.93
N VAL A 158 -5.96 22.21 11.01
CA VAL A 158 -5.05 22.12 12.16
C VAL A 158 -4.02 23.23 12.05
N VAL A 159 -4.14 24.20 12.95
CA VAL A 159 -3.22 25.33 13.03
C VAL A 159 -2.28 25.19 14.23
N ARG A 160 -1.07 25.70 14.10
CA ARG A 160 -0.16 25.84 15.23
C ARG A 160 -0.81 26.75 16.28
N SER A 161 -1.07 26.21 17.46
CA SER A 161 -1.48 26.99 18.63
C SER A 161 -0.41 26.93 19.70
N HIS A 162 -0.16 28.06 20.36
CA HIS A 162 0.65 28.11 21.56
C HIS A 162 -0.32 28.09 22.75
N LYS A 163 -0.31 27.02 23.56
CA LYS A 163 -0.91 27.10 24.90
C LYS A 163 -0.07 28.11 25.69
N ARG A 164 -0.71 29.18 26.15
CA ARG A 164 -0.13 30.06 27.18
C ARG A 164 -0.03 29.30 28.49
#